data_AF-A0A520HL11-F1
#
_entry.id   AF-A0A520HL11-F1
#
_cell.length_a   1.000
_cell.length_b   1.000
_cell.length_c   1.000
_cell.angle_alpha   90.00
_cell.angle_beta   90.00
_cell.angle_gamma   90.00
#
_symmetry.space_group_name_H-M   'P 1'
#
loop_
_entity.id
_entity.type
_entity.pdbx_description
1 polymer ?
#
loop_
_entity_poly.entity_id
_entity_poly.type
_entity_poly.pdbx_seq_one_letter_code
_entity_poly.pdbx_strand_id
1 'polypeptide(L)'
;MTTTDTEIICILDRSGSMADLASAAITGLNLFIQEQRELEGNCCFTLVQFNQESEVVIARKPLSEVTLLGNKHFIPSGYTALLDAIGQTLQTAEGLLADIPAENHPARVIVHIITDGQENCSKSFSHAEIRQMIARLEATEKWTFSFSGANMDSFKA
;
A
#
# COMPACT_ATOMS: atom_id res chain seq x y z
N MET A 1 -4.21 -24.80 -6.54
CA MET A 1 -3.82 -23.47 -6.04
C MET A 1 -4.72 -22.47 -6.74
N THR A 2 -5.37 -21.57 -6.02
CA THR A 2 -6.23 -20.54 -6.62
C THR A 2 -5.34 -19.51 -7.31
N THR A 3 -5.51 -19.33 -8.62
CA THR A 3 -4.85 -18.28 -9.40
C THR A 3 -5.30 -16.93 -8.87
N THR A 4 -4.36 -16.08 -8.43
CA THR A 4 -4.66 -14.70 -8.02
C THR A 4 -4.70 -13.82 -9.26
N ASP A 5 -5.78 -13.09 -9.49
CA ASP A 5 -5.93 -12.18 -10.64
C ASP A 5 -5.36 -10.80 -10.32
N THR A 6 -5.61 -10.30 -9.10
CA THR A 6 -5.14 -8.99 -8.62
C THR A 6 -4.40 -9.12 -7.29
N GLU A 7 -3.24 -8.48 -7.19
CA GLU A 7 -2.54 -8.26 -5.91
C GLU A 7 -2.76 -6.81 -5.47
N ILE A 8 -3.32 -6.60 -4.29
CA ILE A 8 -3.56 -5.26 -3.74
C ILE A 8 -2.62 -5.04 -2.55
N ILE A 9 -1.90 -3.94 -2.57
CA ILE A 9 -0.95 -3.55 -1.53
C ILE A 9 -1.36 -2.17 -1.02
N CYS A 10 -1.85 -2.11 0.22
CA CYS A 10 -2.13 -0.86 0.90
C CYS A 10 -0.97 -0.44 1.80
N ILE A 11 -0.49 0.80 1.64
CA ILE A 11 0.52 1.42 2.48
C ILE A 11 -0.16 2.55 3.24
N LEU A 12 -0.38 2.34 4.52
CA LEU A 12 -1.16 3.23 5.38
C LEU A 12 -0.25 3.93 6.40
N ASP A 13 -0.21 5.25 6.31
CA ASP A 13 0.48 6.10 7.26
C ASP A 13 -0.22 6.07 8.63
N ARG A 14 0.52 5.69 9.66
CA ARG A 14 0.14 5.72 11.08
C ARG A 14 1.04 6.67 11.89
N SER A 15 1.64 7.67 11.25
CA SER A 15 2.43 8.71 11.91
C SER A 15 1.54 9.61 12.79
N GLY A 16 2.13 10.38 13.70
CA GLY A 16 1.38 11.25 14.61
C GLY A 16 0.54 12.31 13.90
N SER A 17 0.93 12.72 12.68
CA SER A 17 0.18 13.70 11.89
C SER A 17 -1.18 13.16 11.41
N MET A 18 -1.32 11.84 11.32
CA MET A 18 -2.58 11.18 10.95
C MET A 18 -3.61 11.14 12.08
N ALA A 19 -3.32 11.68 13.27
CA ALA A 19 -4.22 11.63 14.44
C ALA A 19 -5.63 12.17 14.14
N ASP A 20 -5.71 13.35 13.50
CA ASP A 20 -7.00 13.99 13.16
C ASP A 20 -7.69 13.31 11.96
N LEU A 21 -6.93 12.55 11.16
CA LEU A 21 -7.42 11.84 9.98
C LEU A 21 -7.70 10.36 10.23
N ALA A 22 -7.47 9.86 11.45
CA ALA A 22 -7.51 8.44 11.76
C ALA A 22 -8.84 7.78 11.41
N SER A 23 -9.95 8.42 11.80
CA SER A 23 -11.28 7.90 11.48
C SER A 23 -11.55 7.91 9.97
N ALA A 24 -11.07 8.92 9.25
CA ALA A 24 -11.25 9.00 7.80
C ALA A 24 -10.41 7.94 7.08
N ALA A 25 -9.17 7.72 7.52
CA ALA A 25 -8.28 6.70 6.96
C ALA A 25 -8.83 5.28 7.15
N ILE A 26 -9.32 4.95 8.36
CA ILE A 26 -9.96 3.66 8.65
C ILE A 26 -11.19 3.46 7.76
N THR A 27 -12.08 4.46 7.71
CA THR A 27 -13.29 4.40 6.89
C THR A 27 -12.97 4.25 5.41
N GLY A 28 -12.04 5.06 4.88
CA GLY A 28 -11.64 5.01 3.48
C GLY A 28 -11.04 3.65 3.09
N LEU A 29 -10.14 3.10 3.92
CA LEU A 29 -9.56 1.79 3.68
C LEU A 29 -10.61 0.67 3.74
N ASN A 30 -11.56 0.74 4.69
CA ASN A 30 -12.62 -0.25 4.79
C ASN A 30 -13.58 -0.21 3.60
N LEU A 31 -13.96 0.99 3.15
CA LEU A 31 -14.77 1.17 1.94
C LEU A 31 -14.06 0.61 0.72
N PHE A 32 -12.77 0.94 0.55
CA PHE A 32 -11.95 0.39 -0.53
C PHE A 32 -11.92 -1.15 -0.50
N ILE A 33 -11.69 -1.77 0.66
CA ILE A 33 -11.72 -3.23 0.80
C ILE A 33 -13.09 -3.80 0.41
N GLN A 34 -14.19 -3.14 0.78
CA GLN A 34 -15.55 -3.57 0.44
C GLN A 34 -15.81 -3.47 -1.05
N GLU A 35 -15.48 -2.34 -1.69
CA GLU A 35 -15.63 -2.15 -3.14
C GLU A 35 -14.83 -3.20 -3.92
N GLN A 36 -13.58 -3.47 -3.51
CA GLN A 36 -12.76 -4.49 -4.18
C GLN A 36 -13.30 -5.92 -4.01
N ARG A 37 -14.10 -6.20 -2.98
CA ARG A 37 -14.76 -7.51 -2.79
C ARG A 37 -15.96 -7.72 -3.69
N GLU A 38 -16.57 -6.65 -4.18
CA GLU A 38 -17.71 -6.71 -5.09
C GLU A 38 -17.28 -6.97 -6.54
N LEU A 39 -15.99 -6.77 -6.84
CA LEU A 39 -15.41 -7.06 -8.15
C LEU A 39 -15.20 -8.57 -8.33
N GLU A 40 -15.44 -9.05 -9.54
CA GLU A 40 -15.14 -10.42 -9.92
C GLU A 40 -13.62 -10.66 -9.99
N GLY A 41 -13.19 -11.85 -9.57
CA GLY A 41 -11.80 -12.29 -9.61
C GLY A 41 -11.21 -12.60 -8.24
N ASN A 42 -10.09 -13.31 -8.25
CA ASN A 42 -9.35 -13.65 -7.04
C ASN A 42 -8.38 -12.53 -6.69
N CYS A 43 -8.54 -11.96 -5.50
CA CYS A 43 -7.69 -10.88 -5.02
C CYS A 43 -6.92 -11.28 -3.77
N CYS A 44 -5.62 -11.03 -3.76
CA CYS A 44 -4.81 -11.04 -2.54
C CYS A 44 -4.61 -9.62 -2.04
N PHE A 45 -4.49 -9.47 -0.73
CA PHE A 45 -4.40 -8.18 -0.05
C PHE A 45 -3.25 -8.17 0.95
N THR A 46 -2.43 -7.15 0.86
CA THR A 46 -1.34 -6.85 1.79
C THR A 46 -1.59 -5.47 2.40
N LEU A 47 -1.44 -5.35 3.72
CA LEU A 47 -1.50 -4.08 4.43
C LEU A 47 -0.18 -3.84 5.14
N VAL A 48 0.47 -2.74 4.81
CA VAL A 48 1.62 -2.19 5.51
C VAL A 48 1.17 -0.94 6.24
N GLN A 49 1.40 -0.88 7.55
CA GLN A 49 1.28 0.37 8.30
C GLN A 49 2.67 0.92 8.57
N PHE A 50 2.85 2.25 8.51
CA PHE A 50 4.16 2.84 8.76
C PHE A 50 4.11 4.14 9.55
N ASN A 51 5.16 4.39 10.32
CA ASN A 51 5.52 5.70 10.87
C ASN A 51 7.01 5.95 10.60
N GLN A 52 7.89 5.90 11.59
CA GLN A 52 9.34 5.78 11.36
C GLN A 52 9.75 4.36 10.97
N GLU A 53 8.90 3.39 11.28
CA GLU A 53 9.09 1.98 11.00
C GLU A 53 7.88 1.45 10.24
N SER A 54 8.14 0.50 9.34
CA SER A 54 7.10 -0.18 8.55
C SER A 54 6.77 -1.54 9.17
N GLU A 55 5.49 -1.86 9.22
CA GLU A 55 4.96 -3.11 9.78
C GLU A 55 3.98 -3.74 8.78
N VAL A 56 4.20 -5.00 8.42
CA VAL A 56 3.25 -5.78 7.61
C VAL A 56 2.15 -6.31 8.55
N VAL A 57 1.00 -5.65 8.53
CA VAL A 57 -0.17 -6.01 9.36
C VAL A 57 -0.95 -7.16 8.76
N ILE A 58 -1.03 -7.21 7.43
CA ILE A 58 -1.65 -8.31 6.69
C ILE A 58 -0.69 -8.68 5.56
N ALA A 59 -0.25 -9.93 5.54
CA ALA A 59 0.63 -10.44 4.50
C ALA A 59 -0.17 -11.30 3.51
N ARG A 60 -0.38 -10.79 2.30
CA ARG A 60 -0.91 -11.52 1.13
C ARG A 60 -2.06 -12.48 1.46
N LYS A 61 -3.13 -11.94 2.05
CA LYS A 61 -4.32 -12.71 2.43
C LYS A 61 -5.39 -12.64 1.34
N PRO A 62 -6.16 -13.70 1.06
CA PRO A 62 -7.34 -13.58 0.22
C PRO A 62 -8.25 -12.46 0.71
N LEU A 63 -8.66 -11.56 -0.20
CA LEU A 63 -9.41 -10.36 0.15
C LEU A 63 -10.73 -10.69 0.87
N SER A 64 -11.35 -11.82 0.54
CA SER A 64 -12.55 -12.34 1.20
C SER A 64 -12.36 -12.64 2.69
N GLU A 65 -11.12 -12.93 3.12
CA GLU A 65 -10.79 -13.28 4.51
C GLU A 65 -10.18 -12.10 5.30
N VAL A 66 -9.95 -10.96 4.67
CA VAL A 66 -9.41 -9.76 5.33
C VAL A 66 -10.39 -9.26 6.39
N THR A 67 -9.89 -8.90 7.57
CA THR A 67 -10.75 -8.26 8.59
C THR A 67 -10.67 -6.74 8.42
N LEU A 68 -11.82 -6.07 8.49
CA LEU A 68 -11.88 -4.61 8.42
C LEU A 68 -11.18 -3.97 9.62
N LEU A 69 -10.54 -2.82 9.39
CA LEU A 69 -9.87 -2.08 10.45
C LEU A 69 -10.90 -1.41 11.36
N GLY A 70 -10.49 -1.23 12.60
CA GLY A 70 -11.22 -0.44 13.60
C GLY A 70 -10.20 0.33 14.43
N ASN A 71 -10.65 1.19 15.33
CA ASN A 71 -9.79 2.13 16.06
C ASN A 71 -8.65 1.44 16.84
N LYS A 72 -8.86 0.22 17.34
CA LYS A 72 -7.82 -0.54 18.05
C LYS A 72 -6.68 -1.06 17.15
N HIS A 73 -6.89 -1.07 15.83
CA HIS A 73 -5.94 -1.58 14.84
C HIS A 73 -5.11 -0.46 14.19
N PHE A 74 -5.40 0.81 14.50
CA PHE A 74 -4.75 1.96 13.90
C PHE A 74 -4.53 3.04 14.97
N ILE A 75 -3.29 3.18 15.42
CA ILE A 75 -2.90 4.09 16.49
C ILE A 75 -1.80 5.03 15.95
N PRO A 76 -2.17 6.24 15.50
CA PRO A 76 -1.24 7.26 15.03
C PRO A 76 -0.17 7.60 16.06
N SER A 77 1.10 7.58 15.66
CA SER A 77 2.23 7.95 16.53
C SER A 77 3.51 8.19 15.75
N GLY A 78 4.40 9.02 16.30
CA GLY A 78 5.74 9.19 15.74
C GLY A 78 5.81 10.09 14.51
N TYR A 79 6.85 9.89 13.71
CA TYR A 79 7.22 10.64 12.50
C TYR A 79 6.84 9.85 11.23
N THR A 80 7.11 10.42 10.07
CA THR A 80 6.62 9.93 8.78
C THR A 80 7.81 9.57 7.88
N ALA A 81 8.10 8.27 7.74
CA ALA A 81 9.08 7.73 6.80
C ALA A 81 8.38 7.13 5.56
N LEU A 82 7.64 7.97 4.85
CA LEU A 82 6.82 7.63 3.69
C LEU A 82 7.65 7.06 2.53
N LEU A 83 8.78 7.69 2.19
CA LEU A 83 9.62 7.20 1.09
C LEU A 83 10.20 5.83 1.41
N ASP A 84 10.65 5.62 2.64
CA ASP A 84 11.17 4.33 3.07
C ASP A 84 10.07 3.26 3.07
N ALA A 85 8.87 3.59 3.55
CA ALA A 85 7.73 2.68 3.51
C ALA A 85 7.35 2.27 2.09
N ILE A 86 7.30 3.22 1.14
CA ILE A 86 7.04 2.91 -0.27
C ILE A 86 8.17 2.04 -0.84
N GLY A 87 9.42 2.48 -0.73
CA GLY A 87 10.56 1.81 -1.35
C GLY A 87 10.72 0.36 -0.86
N GLN A 88 10.67 0.17 0.45
CA GLN A 88 10.79 -1.17 1.06
C GLN A 88 9.62 -2.07 0.68
N THR A 89 8.39 -1.53 0.66
CA THR A 89 7.21 -2.30 0.28
C THR A 89 7.29 -2.75 -1.18
N LEU A 90 7.69 -1.87 -2.10
CA LEU A 90 7.82 -2.21 -3.52
C LEU A 90 8.91 -3.25 -3.76
N GLN A 91 10.08 -3.11 -3.14
CA GLN A 91 11.14 -4.12 -3.24
C GLN A 91 10.69 -5.48 -2.74
N THR A 92 10.00 -5.50 -1.59
CA THR A 92 9.46 -6.73 -1.01
C THR A 92 8.41 -7.35 -1.94
N ALA A 93 7.51 -6.55 -2.49
CA ALA A 93 6.47 -7.00 -3.41
C ALA A 93 7.05 -7.56 -4.71
N GLU A 94 8.02 -6.90 -5.33
CA GLU A 94 8.71 -7.41 -6.51
C GLU A 94 9.39 -8.76 -6.25
N GLY A 95 10.07 -8.91 -5.09
CA GLY A 95 10.68 -10.17 -4.68
C GLY A 95 9.64 -11.30 -4.51
N LEU A 96 8.58 -11.03 -3.73
CA LEU A 96 7.50 -12.00 -3.53
C LEU A 96 6.82 -12.41 -4.84
N LEU A 97 6.63 -11.46 -5.76
CA LEU A 97 6.02 -11.74 -7.06
C LEU A 97 6.96 -12.53 -7.99
N ALA A 98 8.27 -12.32 -7.91
CA ALA A 98 9.26 -13.08 -8.66
C ALA A 98 9.35 -14.55 -8.22
N ASP A 99 9.04 -14.84 -6.95
CA ASP A 99 9.05 -16.19 -6.39
C ASP A 99 7.78 -17.01 -6.70
N ILE A 100 6.73 -16.37 -7.22
CA ILE A 100 5.49 -17.05 -7.61
C ILE A 100 5.70 -17.73 -8.98
N PRO A 101 5.19 -18.96 -9.20
CA PRO A 101 5.22 -19.56 -10.53
C PRO A 101 4.50 -18.68 -11.56
N ALA A 102 5.05 -18.57 -12.77
CA ALA A 102 4.57 -17.65 -13.80
C ALA A 102 3.08 -17.82 -14.12
N GLU A 103 2.56 -19.05 -14.07
CA GLU A 103 1.15 -19.38 -14.28
C GLU A 103 0.21 -18.86 -13.17
N ASN A 104 0.77 -18.50 -12.01
CA ASN A 104 0.06 -17.97 -10.86
C ASN A 104 0.37 -16.48 -10.61
N HIS A 105 1.10 -15.83 -11.51
CA HIS A 105 1.34 -14.40 -11.42
C HIS A 105 0.03 -13.63 -11.49
N PRO A 106 -0.17 -12.62 -10.63
CA PRO A 106 -1.30 -11.73 -10.79
C PRO A 106 -1.21 -10.99 -12.12
N ALA A 107 -2.36 -10.84 -12.77
CA ALA A 107 -2.48 -10.05 -14.00
C ALA A 107 -2.30 -8.55 -13.70
N ARG A 108 -2.70 -8.11 -12.51
CA ARG A 108 -2.61 -6.71 -12.08
C ARG A 108 -2.11 -6.59 -10.64
N VAL A 109 -1.35 -5.53 -10.38
CA VAL A 109 -0.92 -5.13 -9.04
C VAL A 109 -1.40 -3.70 -8.78
N ILE A 110 -2.14 -3.50 -7.69
CA ILE A 110 -2.61 -2.19 -7.26
C ILE A 110 -1.85 -1.80 -5.99
N VAL A 111 -1.25 -0.63 -6.00
CA VAL A 111 -0.65 -0.04 -4.80
C VAL A 111 -1.48 1.17 -4.40
N HIS A 112 -2.04 1.14 -3.19
CA HIS A 112 -2.83 2.22 -2.63
C HIS A 112 -2.12 2.83 -1.42
N ILE A 113 -1.75 4.10 -1.53
CA ILE A 113 -0.97 4.82 -0.52
C ILE A 113 -1.88 5.83 0.17
N ILE A 114 -2.01 5.74 1.49
CA ILE A 114 -2.84 6.62 2.32
C ILE A 114 -1.93 7.37 3.28
N THR A 115 -1.81 8.69 3.14
CA THR A 115 -0.93 9.53 3.95
C THR A 115 -1.37 10.99 3.90
N ASP A 116 -1.02 11.79 4.90
CA ASP A 116 -1.13 13.24 4.85
C ASP A 116 0.13 13.92 4.28
N GLY A 117 1.10 13.12 3.82
CA GLY A 117 2.23 13.57 3.02
C GLY A 117 3.34 14.27 3.79
N GLN A 118 3.33 14.25 5.13
CA GLN A 118 4.30 14.94 5.97
C GLN A 118 5.65 14.21 6.08
N GLU A 119 6.22 13.75 4.96
CA GLU A 119 7.54 13.09 4.92
C GLU A 119 8.60 13.91 5.67
N ASN A 120 9.21 13.31 6.69
CA ASN A 120 10.18 13.98 7.57
C ASN A 120 11.21 13.04 8.23
N CYS A 121 11.21 11.74 7.91
CA CYS A 121 12.02 10.75 8.63
C CYS A 121 12.69 9.67 7.76
N SER A 122 12.39 9.60 6.46
CA SER A 122 13.00 8.61 5.54
C SER A 122 14.51 8.82 5.40
N LYS A 123 15.24 7.70 5.24
CA LYS A 123 16.71 7.66 5.18
C LYS A 123 17.25 6.78 4.06
N SER A 124 16.47 5.81 3.58
CA SER A 124 16.91 4.83 2.58
C SER A 124 16.55 5.24 1.16
N PHE A 125 15.46 5.99 0.97
CA PHE A 125 15.00 6.40 -0.35
C PHE A 125 14.76 7.89 -0.43
N SER A 126 15.10 8.47 -1.58
CA SER A 126 14.76 9.83 -1.97
C SER A 126 13.48 9.88 -2.81
N HIS A 127 12.87 11.06 -2.87
CA HIS A 127 11.71 11.30 -3.74
C HIS A 127 11.99 10.96 -5.21
N ALA A 128 13.21 11.23 -5.70
CA ALA A 128 13.58 10.93 -7.07
C ALA A 128 13.63 9.42 -7.34
N GLU A 129 14.20 8.65 -6.40
CA GLU A 129 14.24 7.19 -6.49
C GLU A 129 12.83 6.60 -6.45
N ILE A 130 11.97 7.05 -5.52
CA ILE A 130 10.59 6.56 -5.44
C ILE A 130 9.80 6.87 -6.72
N ARG A 131 9.92 8.08 -7.27
CA ARG A 131 9.28 8.41 -8.56
C ARG A 131 9.78 7.51 -9.69
N GLN A 132 11.09 7.27 -9.77
CA GLN A 132 11.66 6.38 -10.79
C GLN A 132 11.16 4.94 -10.63
N MET A 133 11.05 4.44 -9.39
CA MET A 133 10.51 3.12 -9.09
C MET A 133 9.05 3.00 -9.54
N ILE A 134 8.21 3.96 -9.16
CA ILE A 134 6.79 4.00 -9.56
C ILE A 134 6.66 4.03 -11.08
N ALA A 135 7.34 4.96 -11.76
CA ALA A 135 7.28 5.10 -13.21
C ALA A 135 7.74 3.82 -13.94
N ARG A 136 8.79 3.17 -13.45
CA ARG A 136 9.27 1.88 -14.00
C ARG A 136 8.22 0.79 -13.86
N LEU A 137 7.54 0.71 -12.72
CA LEU A 137 6.52 -0.30 -12.47
C LEU A 137 5.26 -0.03 -13.28
N GLU A 138 4.80 1.22 -13.36
CA GLU A 138 3.65 1.62 -14.19
C GLU A 138 3.89 1.36 -15.68
N ALA A 139 5.12 1.56 -16.18
CA ALA A 139 5.49 1.29 -17.57
C ALA A 139 5.34 -0.20 -17.98
N THR A 140 5.16 -1.11 -17.02
CA THR A 140 4.86 -2.52 -17.31
C THR A 140 3.39 -2.77 -17.63
N GLU A 141 2.52 -1.76 -17.48
CA GLU A 141 1.05 -1.84 -17.57
C GLU A 141 0.38 -2.80 -16.55
N LYS A 142 1.19 -3.52 -15.76
CA LYS A 142 0.74 -4.45 -14.71
C LYS A 142 0.51 -3.74 -13.38
N TRP A 143 1.23 -2.67 -13.10
CA TRP A 143 1.14 -1.96 -11.82
C TRP A 143 0.36 -0.66 -11.96
N THR A 144 -0.50 -0.39 -10.98
CA THR A 144 -1.25 0.86 -10.89
C THR A 144 -1.09 1.44 -9.49
N PHE A 145 -0.79 2.74 -9.41
CA PHE A 145 -0.61 3.44 -8.16
C PHE A 145 -1.76 4.41 -7.91
N SER A 146 -2.21 4.48 -6.66
CA SER A 146 -3.25 5.40 -6.23
C SER A 146 -2.87 5.99 -4.88
N PHE A 147 -3.20 7.26 -4.68
CA PHE A 147 -2.81 8.05 -3.52
C PHE A 147 -4.05 8.70 -2.92
N SER A 148 -4.19 8.62 -1.60
CA SER A 148 -5.28 9.24 -0.83
C SER A 148 -4.70 10.11 0.27
N GLY A 149 -5.06 11.40 0.25
CA GLY A 149 -4.67 12.39 1.25
C GLY A 149 -3.90 13.58 0.66
N ALA A 150 -3.13 14.28 1.48
CA ALA A 150 -2.34 15.42 1.03
C ALA A 150 -1.05 14.94 0.34
N ASN A 151 -0.54 15.69 -0.64
CA ASN A 151 0.59 15.35 -1.53
C ASN A 151 0.34 14.32 -2.65
N MET A 152 -0.89 14.20 -3.17
CA MET A 152 -1.13 13.45 -4.43
C MET A 152 -0.30 13.98 -5.62
N ASP A 153 0.10 15.26 -5.61
CA ASP A 153 0.82 15.90 -6.70
C ASP A 153 2.36 15.69 -6.65
N SER A 154 2.94 15.29 -5.51
CA SER A 154 4.41 15.16 -5.39
C SER A 154 4.99 13.93 -6.09
N PHE A 155 4.13 12.98 -6.46
CA PHE A 155 4.46 11.75 -7.15
C PHE A 155 3.93 11.69 -8.60
N LYS A 156 3.07 12.64 -8.99
CA LYS A 156 2.62 12.83 -10.36
C LYS A 156 3.54 13.83 -11.04
N ALA A 157 4.56 13.35 -11.73
CA ALA A 157 5.43 14.17 -12.58
C ALA A 157 4.98 14.09 -14.05
#